data_AF-A0A958LCM3-F1
#
_entry.id   AF-A0A958LCM3-F1
#
_cell.length_a   1.000
_cell.length_b   1.000
_cell.length_c   1.000
_cell.angle_alpha   90.00
_cell.angle_beta   90.00
_cell.angle_gamma   90.00
#
_symmetry.space_group_name_H-M   'P 1'
#
loop_
_entity.id
_entity.type
_entity.pdbx_description
1 polymer ?
#
loop_
_entity_poly.entity_id
_entity_poly.type
_entity_poly.pdbx_seq_one_letter_code
_entity_poly.pdbx_strand_id
1 'polypeptide(L)'
;MPVLPINSSRTTAPDNRLHAGSIVEYEHSGKPLLAVILGEAKGSKWSLLNERGRNVELPADRLYLLPGSLAPEKSTSAERAEELTRIAQQAETDAASVNLEELWEVCEEANRDFSVGELTELASEKSDLHAHAALRRALLADTIYFKRKKNQFEPRPLASVEQLKIQAAVEAEKAQARQAVVDQLVERLRDPSAPLTCNLKPLEQLAALGTHAEGAKESKELVEEVARRARLNLSGRTEDRAFEILLGAGHFSPHENLALYRCNWQPNYPSAIHTSIQ
;
A
#
# COMPACT_ATOMS: atom_id res chain seq x y z
N MET A 1 -39.17 0.79 4.26
CA MET A 1 -39.11 2.27 4.37
C MET A 1 -38.31 2.80 3.18
N PRO A 2 -38.73 3.92 2.57
CA PRO A 2 -38.48 4.17 1.15
C PRO A 2 -37.02 4.57 0.86
N VAL A 3 -36.47 3.96 -0.19
CA VAL A 3 -35.24 4.35 -0.87
C VAL A 3 -35.53 5.65 -1.60
N LEU A 4 -34.97 6.76 -1.14
CA LEU A 4 -35.09 8.05 -1.82
C LEU A 4 -34.05 8.12 -2.96
N PRO A 5 -34.47 8.42 -4.20
CA PRO A 5 -33.56 8.79 -5.28
C PRO A 5 -32.95 10.17 -5.01
N ILE A 6 -31.73 10.38 -5.50
CA ILE A 6 -30.97 11.64 -5.40
C ILE A 6 -31.66 12.71 -6.24
N ASN A 7 -32.69 13.33 -5.66
CA ASN A 7 -33.19 14.66 -5.98
C ASN A 7 -34.10 15.05 -4.81
N SER A 8 -33.51 15.59 -3.75
CA SER A 8 -34.25 16.25 -2.69
C SER A 8 -33.47 17.48 -2.27
N SER A 9 -33.99 18.61 -2.73
CA SER A 9 -33.56 19.96 -2.44
C SER A 9 -33.78 20.29 -0.96
N ARG A 10 -32.67 20.43 -0.21
CA ARG A 10 -32.45 21.40 0.88
C ARG A 10 -31.21 20.97 1.67
N THR A 11 -30.05 21.36 1.18
CA THR A 11 -28.87 21.65 2.01
C THR A 11 -28.04 22.67 1.24
N THR A 12 -27.55 23.69 1.92
CA THR A 12 -26.54 24.63 1.45
C THR A 12 -25.21 23.89 1.24
N ALA A 13 -25.14 23.07 0.19
CA ALA A 13 -23.95 22.38 -0.26
C ALA A 13 -23.56 22.95 -1.64
N PRO A 14 -22.26 23.08 -1.95
CA PRO A 14 -21.82 23.45 -3.30
C PRO A 14 -22.42 22.48 -4.31
N ASP A 15 -22.83 23.00 -5.46
CA ASP A 15 -23.58 22.31 -6.52
C ASP A 15 -23.01 20.91 -6.82
N ASN A 16 -23.60 19.87 -6.22
CA ASN A 16 -23.05 18.50 -6.23
C ASN A 16 -23.41 17.76 -7.53
N ARG A 17 -23.51 18.50 -8.64
CA ARG A 17 -23.92 18.00 -9.95
C ARG A 17 -22.72 17.94 -10.87
N LEU A 18 -22.50 16.74 -11.41
CA LEU A 18 -21.50 16.51 -12.45
C LEU A 18 -21.86 17.36 -13.68
N HIS A 19 -20.92 18.18 -14.13
CA HIS A 19 -21.04 19.00 -15.33
C HIS A 19 -19.67 19.13 -16.02
N ALA A 20 -19.65 19.57 -17.27
CA ALA A 20 -18.40 19.80 -17.99
C ALA A 20 -17.52 20.81 -17.22
N GLY A 21 -16.26 20.46 -17.00
CA GLY A 21 -15.31 21.22 -16.17
C GLY A 21 -15.22 20.77 -14.72
N SER A 22 -16.15 19.94 -14.21
CA SER A 22 -16.02 19.37 -12.87
C SER A 22 -14.76 18.50 -12.75
N ILE A 23 -14.08 18.60 -11.60
CA ILE A 23 -12.94 17.74 -11.27
C ILE A 23 -13.47 16.53 -10.50
N VAL A 24 -13.10 15.34 -10.94
CA VAL A 24 -13.54 14.08 -10.35
C VAL A 24 -12.35 13.17 -10.08
N GLU A 25 -12.50 12.32 -9.07
CA GLU A 25 -11.58 11.23 -8.79
C GLU A 25 -12.25 9.89 -9.07
N TYR A 26 -11.51 8.96 -9.65
CA TYR A 26 -11.95 7.58 -9.83
C TYR A 26 -10.79 6.63 -9.54
N GLU A 27 -11.12 5.36 -9.25
CA GLU A 27 -10.11 4.34 -9.01
C GLU A 27 -9.78 3.55 -10.28
N HIS A 28 -8.47 3.41 -10.53
CA HIS A 28 -7.91 2.57 -11.57
C HIS A 28 -6.81 1.69 -10.99
N SER A 29 -7.01 0.37 -11.03
CA SER A 29 -6.08 -0.62 -10.46
C SER A 29 -5.76 -0.39 -8.99
N GLY A 30 -6.77 -0.03 -8.19
CA GLY A 30 -6.64 0.23 -6.76
C GLY A 30 -6.00 1.57 -6.39
N LYS A 31 -5.68 2.42 -7.38
CA LYS A 31 -5.13 3.77 -7.15
C LYS A 31 -6.12 4.85 -7.55
N PRO A 32 -6.24 5.94 -6.78
CA PRO A 32 -7.10 7.05 -7.16
C PRO A 32 -6.40 7.91 -8.23
N LEU A 33 -7.14 8.28 -9.28
CA LEU A 33 -6.69 9.14 -10.39
C LEU A 33 -7.62 10.33 -10.53
N LEU A 34 -7.05 11.51 -10.76
CA LEU A 34 -7.84 12.71 -11.06
C LEU A 34 -8.21 12.79 -12.55
N ALA A 35 -9.38 13.36 -12.81
CA ALA A 35 -9.87 13.66 -14.14
C ALA A 35 -10.75 14.90 -14.15
N VAL A 36 -10.89 15.52 -15.32
CA VAL A 36 -11.87 16.57 -15.58
C VAL A 36 -12.96 16.03 -16.51
N ILE A 37 -14.21 16.40 -16.24
CA ILE A 37 -15.35 16.07 -17.11
C ILE A 37 -15.30 16.94 -18.36
N LEU A 38 -15.33 16.32 -19.55
CA LEU A 38 -15.45 17.02 -20.83
C LEU A 38 -16.91 17.20 -21.27
N GLY A 39 -17.79 16.26 -20.88
CA GLY A 39 -19.21 16.31 -21.18
C GLY A 39 -19.88 14.94 -21.05
N GLU A 40 -21.16 14.88 -21.40
CA GLU A 40 -21.92 13.63 -21.42
C GLU A 40 -21.55 12.77 -22.64
N ALA A 41 -21.38 11.47 -22.42
CA ALA A 41 -21.15 10.46 -23.45
C ALA A 41 -22.42 9.61 -23.66
N LYS A 42 -22.41 8.77 -24.69
CA LYS A 42 -23.55 7.88 -24.99
C LYS A 42 -23.76 6.87 -23.86
N GLY A 43 -25.03 6.65 -23.48
CA GLY A 43 -25.41 5.61 -22.52
C GLY A 43 -25.22 5.97 -21.05
N SER A 44 -25.51 7.21 -20.66
CA SER A 44 -25.43 7.71 -19.26
C SER A 44 -24.03 7.63 -18.65
N LYS A 45 -23.00 7.83 -19.49
CA LYS A 45 -21.60 7.89 -19.08
C LYS A 45 -21.09 9.31 -19.24
N TRP A 46 -19.99 9.62 -18.55
CA TRP A 46 -19.28 10.89 -18.65
C TRP A 46 -17.97 10.67 -19.41
N SER A 47 -17.69 11.56 -20.36
CA SER A 47 -16.39 11.63 -21.04
C SER A 47 -15.43 12.44 -20.17
N LEU A 48 -14.29 11.84 -19.84
CA LEU A 48 -13.31 12.37 -18.91
C LEU A 48 -11.94 12.46 -19.56
N LEU A 49 -11.18 13.49 -19.20
CA LEU A 49 -9.74 13.58 -19.46
C LEU A 49 -9.01 13.37 -18.14
N ASN A 50 -8.22 12.30 -18.03
CA ASN A 50 -7.45 12.02 -16.82
C ASN A 50 -6.10 12.75 -16.77
N GLU A 51 -5.46 12.76 -15.60
CA GLU A 51 -4.12 13.33 -15.37
C GLU A 51 -3.03 12.77 -16.31
N ARG A 52 -3.23 11.58 -16.89
CA ARG A 52 -2.29 10.96 -17.85
C ARG A 52 -2.54 11.39 -19.30
N GLY A 53 -3.43 12.35 -19.53
CA GLY A 53 -3.80 12.84 -20.86
C GLY A 53 -4.64 11.84 -21.68
N ARG A 54 -5.26 10.84 -21.04
CA ARG A 54 -6.14 9.87 -21.73
C ARG A 54 -7.61 10.22 -21.55
N ASN A 55 -8.36 10.03 -22.63
CA ASN A 55 -9.81 10.11 -22.60
C ASN A 55 -10.41 8.78 -22.12
N VAL A 56 -11.32 8.83 -21.16
CA VAL A 56 -11.99 7.65 -20.58
C VAL A 56 -13.48 7.94 -20.42
N GLU A 57 -14.32 6.94 -20.67
CA GLU A 57 -15.76 7.03 -20.42
C GLU A 57 -16.13 6.21 -19.19
N LEU A 58 -16.70 6.85 -18.18
CA LEU A 58 -17.12 6.19 -16.93
C LEU A 58 -18.55 6.56 -16.54
N PRO A 59 -19.33 5.62 -15.97
CA PRO A 59 -20.62 5.92 -15.34
C PRO A 59 -20.45 6.77 -14.08
N ALA A 60 -21.48 7.53 -13.71
CA ALA A 60 -21.44 8.48 -12.60
C ALA A 60 -21.19 7.83 -11.23
N ASP A 61 -21.57 6.57 -11.04
CA ASP A 61 -21.38 5.80 -9.80
C ASP A 61 -19.91 5.51 -9.48
N ARG A 62 -19.03 5.59 -10.48
CA ARG A 62 -17.57 5.41 -10.32
C ARG A 62 -16.82 6.72 -10.07
N LEU A 63 -17.53 7.85 -10.06
CA LEU A 63 -16.92 9.17 -9.97
C LEU A 63 -17.18 9.79 -8.60
N TYR A 64 -16.12 10.27 -7.99
CA TYR A 64 -16.17 11.08 -6.79
C TYR A 64 -15.95 12.55 -7.17
N LEU A 65 -16.93 13.42 -6.92
CA LEU A 65 -16.82 14.85 -7.22
C LEU A 65 -15.94 15.56 -6.19
N LEU A 66 -14.94 16.29 -6.67
CA LEU A 66 -14.12 17.19 -5.87
C LEU A 66 -14.67 18.63 -5.97
N PRO A 67 -14.45 19.46 -4.94
CA PRO A 67 -14.86 20.86 -5.00
C PRO A 67 -14.03 21.61 -6.05
N GLY A 68 -14.68 22.51 -6.78
CA GLY A 68 -14.04 23.33 -7.83
C GLY A 68 -14.23 22.80 -9.25
N SER A 69 -13.67 23.52 -10.22
CA SER A 69 -13.81 23.22 -11.65
C SER A 69 -12.60 23.71 -12.44
N LEU A 70 -12.18 22.94 -13.44
CA LEU A 70 -11.24 23.39 -14.45
C LEU A 70 -12.03 23.89 -15.66
N ALA A 71 -11.80 25.14 -16.06
CA ALA A 71 -12.52 25.73 -17.19
C ALA A 71 -12.24 24.93 -18.48
N PRO A 72 -13.26 24.27 -19.08
CA PRO A 72 -13.05 23.44 -20.26
C PRO A 72 -12.79 24.27 -21.51
N GLU A 73 -13.07 25.57 -21.53
CA GLU A 73 -13.06 26.33 -22.79
C GLU A 73 -11.75 27.07 -23.11
N LYS A 74 -10.79 27.14 -22.16
CA LYS A 74 -9.64 28.05 -22.28
C LYS A 74 -8.26 27.39 -22.22
N SER A 75 -8.19 26.06 -22.11
CA SER A 75 -6.93 25.31 -21.98
C SER A 75 -6.91 24.10 -22.89
N THR A 76 -5.75 23.74 -23.42
CA THR A 76 -5.52 22.52 -24.20
C THR A 76 -5.67 21.27 -23.33
N SER A 77 -5.88 20.10 -23.93
CA SER A 77 -5.92 18.83 -23.18
C SER A 77 -4.61 18.53 -22.45
N ALA A 78 -3.46 18.95 -23.00
CA ALA A 78 -2.17 18.77 -22.36
C ALA A 78 -2.06 19.62 -21.08
N GLU A 79 -2.43 20.91 -21.15
CA GLU A 79 -2.41 21.81 -19.99
C GLU A 79 -3.35 21.35 -18.87
N ARG A 80 -4.55 20.86 -19.22
CA ARG A 80 -5.47 20.30 -18.21
C ARG A 80 -4.89 19.07 -17.52
N ALA A 81 -4.26 18.17 -18.28
CA ALA A 81 -3.63 16.97 -17.72
C ALA A 81 -2.45 17.31 -16.81
N GLU A 82 -1.65 18.32 -17.19
CA GLU A 82 -0.54 18.83 -16.37
C GLU A 82 -1.04 19.44 -15.06
N GLU A 83 -2.10 20.26 -15.10
CA GLU A 83 -2.68 20.84 -13.89
C GLU A 83 -3.27 19.77 -12.96
N LEU A 84 -3.99 18.78 -13.51
CA LEU A 84 -4.45 17.62 -12.73
C LEU A 84 -3.30 16.85 -12.11
N THR A 85 -2.19 16.67 -12.84
CA THR A 85 -0.98 16.01 -12.32
C THR A 85 -0.38 16.79 -11.16
N ARG A 86 -0.32 18.13 -11.26
CA ARG A 86 0.15 19.00 -10.19
C ARG A 86 -0.74 18.90 -8.95
N ILE A 87 -2.06 18.96 -9.13
CA ILE A 87 -3.03 18.80 -8.04
C ILE A 87 -2.85 17.44 -7.36
N ALA A 88 -2.72 16.36 -8.14
CA ALA A 88 -2.53 15.01 -7.62
C ALA A 88 -1.22 14.87 -6.81
N GLN A 89 -0.11 15.42 -7.30
CA GLN A 89 1.17 15.39 -6.60
C GLN A 89 1.15 16.20 -5.31
N GLN A 90 0.52 17.38 -5.34
CA GLN A 90 0.35 18.21 -4.15
C GLN A 90 -0.52 17.49 -3.12
N ALA A 91 -1.64 16.91 -3.55
CA ALA A 91 -2.52 16.14 -2.66
C ALA A 91 -1.81 14.92 -2.03
N GLU A 92 -0.95 14.23 -2.77
CA GLU A 92 -0.16 13.11 -2.23
C GLU A 92 0.84 13.59 -1.15
N THR A 93 1.45 14.77 -1.37
CA THR A 93 2.38 15.38 -0.41
C THR A 93 1.66 15.83 0.85
N ASP A 94 0.53 16.53 0.68
CA ASP A 94 -0.27 17.06 1.78
C ASP A 94 -0.99 15.95 2.55
N ALA A 95 -1.33 14.83 1.90
CA ALA A 95 -1.91 13.67 2.58
C ALA A 95 -1.02 13.12 3.70
N ALA A 96 0.31 13.25 3.57
CA ALA A 96 1.26 12.79 4.57
C ALA A 96 1.28 13.65 5.85
N SER A 97 0.79 14.89 5.79
CA SER A 97 0.69 15.78 6.96
C SER A 97 -0.67 15.74 7.65
N VAL A 98 -1.66 15.03 7.06
CA VAL A 98 -2.99 14.88 7.65
C VAL A 98 -2.92 14.00 8.90
N ASN A 99 -3.28 14.57 10.06
CA ASN A 99 -3.43 13.80 11.29
C ASN A 99 -4.82 13.17 11.37
N LEU A 100 -4.94 11.93 10.90
CA LEU A 100 -6.20 11.18 10.94
C LEU A 100 -6.60 10.73 12.36
N GLU A 101 -5.65 10.65 13.28
CA GLU A 101 -5.92 10.30 14.68
C GLU A 101 -6.69 11.40 15.38
N GLU A 102 -6.18 12.64 15.33
CA GLU A 102 -6.86 13.80 15.90
C GLU A 102 -8.25 14.01 15.28
N LEU A 103 -8.35 13.88 13.95
CA LEU A 103 -9.63 13.99 13.26
C LEU A 103 -10.62 12.91 13.70
N TRP A 104 -10.13 11.70 13.93
CA TRP A 104 -10.94 10.58 14.40
C TRP A 104 -11.45 10.79 15.83
N GLU A 105 -10.63 11.30 16.75
CA GLU A 105 -11.03 11.63 18.13
C GLU A 105 -12.20 12.62 18.16
N VAL A 106 -12.20 13.61 17.25
CA VAL A 106 -13.31 14.58 17.13
C VAL A 106 -14.59 13.92 16.60
N CYS A 107 -14.47 12.87 15.79
CA CYS A 107 -15.59 12.27 15.09
C CYS A 107 -16.17 11.02 15.75
N GLU A 108 -15.40 10.31 16.60
CA GLU A 108 -15.78 8.98 17.09
C GLU A 108 -17.10 8.97 17.88
N GLU A 109 -17.36 10.02 18.67
CA GLU A 109 -18.57 10.13 19.49
C GLU A 109 -19.83 10.42 18.66
N ALA A 110 -19.68 10.88 17.42
CA ALA A 110 -20.82 11.29 16.58
C ALA A 110 -21.65 10.11 16.06
N ASN A 111 -21.10 8.87 16.10
CA ASN A 111 -21.75 7.63 15.70
C ASN A 111 -22.52 7.72 14.35
N ARG A 112 -21.89 8.36 13.36
CA ARG A 112 -22.44 8.58 12.01
C ARG A 112 -21.36 8.54 10.95
N ASP A 113 -21.78 8.41 9.71
CA ASP A 113 -20.91 8.54 8.54
C ASP A 113 -20.67 10.02 8.21
N PHE A 114 -19.45 10.33 7.77
CA PHE A 114 -19.03 11.66 7.32
C PHE A 114 -18.65 11.63 5.84
N SER A 115 -19.01 12.68 5.11
CA SER A 115 -18.43 12.95 3.80
C SER A 115 -17.00 13.48 3.94
N VAL A 116 -16.18 13.35 2.89
CA VAL A 116 -14.84 13.95 2.90
C VAL A 116 -14.91 15.47 3.03
N GLY A 117 -15.93 16.12 2.48
CA GLY A 117 -16.11 17.57 2.62
C GLY A 117 -16.26 17.98 4.08
N GLU A 118 -17.14 17.31 4.83
CA GLU A 118 -17.30 17.55 6.28
C GLU A 118 -16.00 17.28 7.04
N LEU A 119 -15.29 16.19 6.73
CA LEU A 119 -14.02 15.88 7.37
C LEU A 119 -12.94 16.91 7.02
N THR A 120 -12.99 17.51 5.82
CA THR A 120 -12.05 18.57 5.39
C THR A 120 -12.29 19.85 6.17
N GLU A 121 -13.56 20.21 6.38
CA GLU A 121 -13.93 21.37 7.21
C GLU A 121 -13.51 21.20 8.67
N LEU A 122 -13.48 19.97 9.18
CA LEU A 122 -13.00 19.67 10.54
C LEU A 122 -11.47 19.65 10.63
N ALA A 123 -10.79 19.11 9.61
CA ALA A 123 -9.34 18.93 9.61
C ALA A 123 -8.54 20.16 9.18
N SER A 124 -9.17 21.13 8.51
CA SER A 124 -8.47 22.25 7.87
C SER A 124 -9.24 23.55 7.93
N GLU A 125 -8.53 24.67 8.14
CA GLU A 125 -9.13 26.01 8.13
C GLU A 125 -9.72 26.40 6.76
N LYS A 126 -9.23 25.76 5.69
CA LYS A 126 -9.69 25.93 4.32
C LYS A 126 -10.18 24.60 3.76
N SER A 127 -11.40 24.59 3.23
CA SER A 127 -11.96 23.45 2.50
C SER A 127 -11.91 23.69 0.98
N ASP A 128 -10.69 23.79 0.44
CA ASP A 128 -10.46 23.93 -1.00
C ASP A 128 -10.20 22.57 -1.69
N LEU A 129 -10.03 22.60 -3.01
CA LEU A 129 -9.76 21.41 -3.84
C LEU A 129 -8.56 20.60 -3.33
N HIS A 130 -7.48 21.28 -2.92
CA HIS A 130 -6.25 20.61 -2.53
C HIS A 130 -6.41 19.93 -1.18
N ALA A 131 -6.97 20.64 -0.19
CA ALA A 131 -7.27 20.07 1.13
C ALA A 131 -8.22 18.86 1.01
N HIS A 132 -9.27 18.97 0.20
CA HIS A 132 -10.22 17.88 -0.02
C HIS A 132 -9.57 16.68 -0.69
N ALA A 133 -8.74 16.90 -1.72
CA ALA A 133 -8.01 15.84 -2.40
C ALA A 133 -7.01 15.16 -1.44
N ALA A 134 -6.24 15.94 -0.68
CA ALA A 134 -5.25 15.45 0.27
C ALA A 134 -5.90 14.60 1.38
N LEU A 135 -6.97 15.10 2.00
CA LEU A 135 -7.68 14.35 3.03
C LEU A 135 -8.28 13.07 2.48
N ARG A 136 -8.83 13.11 1.26
CA ARG A 136 -9.34 11.91 0.61
C ARG A 136 -8.25 10.87 0.39
N ARG A 137 -7.05 11.29 -0.02
CA ARG A 137 -5.89 10.40 -0.21
C ARG A 137 -5.48 9.76 1.11
N ALA A 138 -5.38 10.54 2.18
CA ALA A 138 -5.09 10.04 3.52
C ALA A 138 -6.11 8.98 3.97
N LEU A 139 -7.41 9.28 3.83
CA LEU A 139 -8.51 8.37 4.19
C LEU A 139 -8.57 7.08 3.36
N LEU A 140 -8.04 7.10 2.13
CA LEU A 140 -7.96 5.90 1.28
C LEU A 140 -6.73 5.04 1.59
N ALA A 141 -5.63 5.68 2.02
CA ALA A 141 -4.39 4.99 2.36
C ALA A 141 -4.43 4.39 3.76
N ASP A 142 -5.00 5.10 4.73
CA ASP A 142 -5.17 4.62 6.10
C ASP A 142 -6.48 3.83 6.26
N THR A 143 -6.39 2.68 6.91
CA THR A 143 -7.56 1.82 7.19
C THR A 143 -7.80 1.61 8.69
N ILE A 144 -7.02 2.30 9.53
CA ILE A 144 -6.95 2.16 10.98
C ILE A 144 -8.08 2.94 11.64
N TYR A 145 -8.26 4.22 11.28
CA TYR A 145 -9.16 5.14 11.99
C TYR A 145 -10.56 5.18 11.40
N PHE A 146 -10.64 5.23 10.07
CA PHE A 146 -11.92 5.33 9.36
C PHE A 146 -12.19 4.06 8.55
N LYS A 147 -13.47 3.69 8.47
CA LYS A 147 -13.96 2.63 7.59
C LYS A 147 -14.70 3.26 6.43
N ARG A 148 -14.24 2.98 5.21
CA ARG A 148 -14.90 3.48 4.00
C ARG A 148 -16.27 2.84 3.77
N LYS A 149 -17.27 3.66 3.51
CA LYS A 149 -18.65 3.32 3.12
C LYS A 149 -19.02 4.05 1.82
N LYS A 150 -18.68 3.44 0.68
CA LYS A 150 -18.81 4.05 -0.67
C LYS A 150 -18.05 5.38 -0.77
N ASN A 151 -18.78 6.50 -0.67
CA ASN A 151 -18.27 7.88 -0.76
C ASN A 151 -18.19 8.58 0.61
N GLN A 152 -18.51 7.87 1.69
CA GLN A 152 -18.47 8.34 3.06
C GLN A 152 -17.50 7.49 3.89
N PHE A 153 -17.18 7.99 5.09
CA PHE A 153 -16.27 7.39 6.04
C PHE A 153 -16.90 7.35 7.43
N GLU A 154 -16.85 6.17 8.03
CA GLU A 154 -17.36 5.89 9.38
C GLU A 154 -16.17 5.86 10.35
N PRO A 155 -16.14 6.70 11.40
CA PRO A 155 -15.14 6.58 12.47
C PRO A 155 -15.25 5.19 13.11
N ARG A 156 -14.13 4.51 13.31
CA ARG A 156 -14.13 3.19 13.96
C ARG A 156 -14.22 3.34 15.48
N PRO A 157 -14.79 2.38 16.21
CA PRO A 157 -14.75 2.39 17.67
C PRO A 157 -13.31 2.29 18.19
N LEU A 158 -13.01 2.94 19.33
CA LEU A 158 -11.70 2.90 19.99
C LEU A 158 -11.08 1.50 20.06
N ALA A 159 -11.84 0.50 20.55
CA ALA A 159 -11.36 -0.88 20.65
C ALA A 159 -10.92 -1.48 19.29
N SER A 160 -11.56 -1.08 18.19
CA SER A 160 -11.15 -1.49 16.84
C SER A 160 -9.87 -0.78 16.39
N VAL A 161 -9.70 0.51 16.74
CA VAL A 161 -8.50 1.28 16.41
C VAL A 161 -7.30 0.74 17.16
N GLU A 162 -7.42 0.48 18.46
CA GLU A 162 -6.35 -0.10 19.28
C GLU A 162 -5.89 -1.46 18.74
N GLN A 163 -6.83 -2.34 18.39
CA GLN A 163 -6.51 -3.64 17.78
C GLN A 163 -5.77 -3.49 16.44
N LEU A 164 -6.22 -2.57 15.58
CA LEU A 164 -5.61 -2.32 14.28
C LEU A 164 -4.21 -1.70 14.41
N LYS A 165 -4.00 -0.81 15.39
CA LYS A 165 -2.67 -0.26 15.70
C LYS A 165 -1.69 -1.35 16.13
N ILE A 166 -2.11 -2.26 17.02
CA ILE A 166 -1.29 -3.40 17.45
C ILE A 166 -0.94 -4.28 16.24
N GLN A 167 -1.93 -4.61 15.40
CA GLN A 167 -1.70 -5.43 14.21
C GLN A 167 -0.72 -4.75 13.24
N ALA A 168 -0.91 -3.45 12.97
CA ALA A 168 -0.04 -2.68 12.09
C ALA A 168 1.40 -2.59 12.63
N ALA A 169 1.57 -2.43 13.95
CA ALA A 169 2.89 -2.42 14.58
C ALA A 169 3.61 -3.77 14.43
N VAL A 170 2.90 -4.89 14.66
CA VAL A 170 3.46 -6.25 14.47
C VAL A 170 3.82 -6.50 13.00
N GLU A 171 2.98 -6.05 12.06
CA GLU A 171 3.25 -6.16 10.62
C GLU A 171 4.45 -5.32 10.19
N ALA A 172 4.57 -4.10 10.70
CA ALA A 172 5.71 -3.21 10.44
C ALA A 172 7.02 -3.79 11.00
N GLU A 173 7.01 -4.33 12.22
CA GLU A 173 8.16 -5.00 12.82
C GLU A 173 8.59 -6.21 11.97
N LYS A 174 7.65 -7.05 11.55
CA LYS A 174 7.92 -8.19 10.66
C LYS A 174 8.47 -7.76 9.31
N ALA A 175 7.92 -6.70 8.72
CA ALA A 175 8.39 -6.16 7.44
C ALA A 175 9.81 -5.59 7.57
N GLN A 176 10.11 -4.87 8.66
CA GLN A 176 11.45 -4.34 8.93
C GLN A 176 12.47 -5.46 9.16
N ALA A 177 12.12 -6.48 9.95
CA ALA A 177 12.97 -7.64 10.17
C ALA A 177 13.26 -8.40 8.85
N ARG A 178 12.23 -8.59 8.01
CA ARG A 178 12.38 -9.18 6.67
C ARG A 178 13.33 -8.35 5.80
N GLN A 179 13.13 -7.03 5.77
CA GLN A 179 13.95 -6.12 5.00
C GLN A 179 15.42 -6.17 5.43
N ALA A 180 15.68 -6.19 6.73
CA ALA A 180 17.03 -6.34 7.28
C ALA A 180 17.69 -7.67 6.88
N VAL A 181 16.94 -8.78 6.85
CA VAL A 181 17.44 -10.07 6.36
C VAL A 181 17.83 -9.97 4.88
N VAL A 182 16.97 -9.39 4.05
CA VAL A 182 17.24 -9.19 2.61
C VAL A 182 18.48 -8.34 2.42
N ASP A 183 18.60 -7.22 3.14
CA ASP A 183 19.75 -6.31 3.03
C ASP A 183 21.06 -7.02 3.38
N GLN A 184 21.12 -7.72 4.52
CA GLN A 184 22.32 -8.47 4.91
C GLN A 184 22.67 -9.59 3.93
N LEU A 185 21.68 -10.34 3.43
CA LEU A 185 21.94 -11.39 2.43
C LEU A 185 22.47 -10.82 1.13
N VAL A 186 21.86 -9.74 0.62
CA VAL A 186 22.30 -9.10 -0.62
C VAL A 186 23.71 -8.52 -0.46
N GLU A 187 24.04 -7.95 0.69
CA GLU A 187 25.38 -7.45 0.99
C GLU A 187 26.40 -8.59 1.07
N ARG A 188 26.10 -9.65 1.84
CA ARG A 188 26.96 -10.84 1.95
C ARG A 188 27.20 -11.54 0.61
N LEU A 189 26.18 -11.61 -0.25
CA LEU A 189 26.31 -12.20 -1.59
C LEU A 189 27.19 -11.37 -2.53
N ARG A 190 27.40 -10.08 -2.24
CA ARG A 190 28.30 -9.20 -2.98
C ARG A 190 29.70 -9.16 -2.38
N ASP A 191 29.77 -9.16 -1.05
CA ASP A 191 31.02 -9.18 -0.28
C ASP A 191 30.98 -10.35 0.72
N PRO A 192 31.75 -11.43 0.46
CA PRO A 192 31.83 -12.57 1.36
C PRO A 192 32.30 -12.25 2.79
N SER A 193 32.90 -11.08 3.03
CA SER A 193 33.37 -10.64 4.34
C SER A 193 32.34 -9.86 5.16
N ALA A 194 31.27 -9.36 4.55
CA ALA A 194 30.24 -8.55 5.23
C ALA A 194 29.54 -9.38 6.33
N PRO A 195 29.21 -8.87 7.52
CA PRO A 195 28.64 -9.69 8.60
C PRO A 195 27.24 -10.23 8.26
N LEU A 196 26.96 -11.48 8.67
CA LEU A 196 25.65 -12.12 8.53
C LEU A 196 25.15 -12.52 9.92
N THR A 197 24.25 -11.72 10.48
CA THR A 197 23.72 -11.86 11.85
C THR A 197 22.21 -12.11 11.88
N CYS A 198 21.56 -12.03 10.73
CA CYS A 198 20.12 -12.22 10.61
C CYS A 198 19.72 -13.69 10.82
N ASN A 199 18.46 -13.92 11.20
CA ASN A 199 17.92 -15.26 11.39
C ASN A 199 17.61 -15.91 10.04
N LEU A 200 18.37 -16.96 9.69
CA LEU A 200 18.24 -17.68 8.41
C LEU A 200 17.37 -18.94 8.50
N LYS A 201 16.85 -19.30 9.67
CA LYS A 201 15.99 -20.48 9.87
C LYS A 201 14.85 -20.62 8.84
N PRO A 202 14.14 -19.55 8.44
CA PRO A 202 13.09 -19.68 7.42
C PRO A 202 13.62 -20.18 6.07
N LEU A 203 14.81 -19.72 5.66
CA LEU A 203 15.48 -20.19 4.45
C LEU A 203 16.02 -21.61 4.60
N GLU A 204 16.58 -21.95 5.75
CA GLU A 204 17.05 -23.31 6.05
C GLU A 204 15.90 -24.33 5.97
N GLN A 205 14.77 -24.00 6.59
CA GLN A 205 13.57 -24.83 6.54
C GLN A 205 13.00 -24.92 5.14
N LEU A 206 12.98 -23.83 4.37
CA LEU A 206 12.54 -23.83 2.98
C LEU A 206 13.44 -24.71 2.10
N ALA A 207 14.77 -24.64 2.26
CA ALA A 207 15.71 -25.48 1.54
C ALA A 207 15.54 -26.98 1.90
N ALA A 208 15.23 -27.28 3.17
CA ALA A 208 15.11 -28.65 3.65
C ALA A 208 13.74 -29.30 3.36
N LEU A 209 12.65 -28.55 3.53
CA LEU A 209 11.26 -29.03 3.55
C LEU A 209 10.42 -28.53 2.36
N GLY A 210 10.92 -27.55 1.60
CA GLY A 210 10.20 -26.94 0.48
C GLY A 210 8.88 -26.33 0.92
N THR A 211 7.81 -26.61 0.16
CA THR A 211 6.45 -26.09 0.43
C THR A 211 5.85 -26.56 1.75
N HIS A 212 6.42 -27.58 2.39
CA HIS A 212 5.97 -28.09 3.68
C HIS A 212 6.61 -27.35 4.87
N ALA A 213 7.54 -26.43 4.61
CA ALA A 213 8.11 -25.57 5.64
C ALA A 213 7.05 -24.65 6.26
N GLU A 214 7.16 -24.40 7.56
CA GLU A 214 6.37 -23.37 8.21
C GLU A 214 6.75 -22.00 7.62
N GLY A 215 5.74 -21.20 7.23
CA GLY A 215 6.01 -19.91 6.58
C GLY A 215 6.64 -20.03 5.18
N ALA A 216 6.47 -21.15 4.46
CA ALA A 216 7.05 -21.35 3.13
C ALA A 216 6.71 -20.23 2.13
N LYS A 217 5.50 -19.65 2.21
CA LYS A 217 5.10 -18.51 1.35
C LYS A 217 5.98 -17.28 1.60
N GLU A 218 6.13 -16.90 2.86
CA GLU A 218 6.94 -15.74 3.25
C GLU A 218 8.43 -15.93 2.93
N SER A 219 8.93 -17.16 3.11
CA SER A 219 10.31 -17.51 2.79
C SER A 219 10.56 -17.53 1.28
N LYS A 220 9.57 -17.95 0.48
CA LYS A 220 9.61 -17.85 -0.98
C LYS A 220 9.69 -16.40 -1.46
N GLU A 221 8.86 -15.52 -0.90
CA GLU A 221 8.90 -14.09 -1.22
C GLU A 221 10.28 -13.49 -0.88
N LEU A 222 10.87 -13.90 0.24
CA LEU A 222 12.23 -13.51 0.63
C LEU A 222 13.28 -13.97 -0.39
N VAL A 223 13.23 -15.24 -0.84
CA VAL A 223 14.13 -15.77 -1.89
C VAL A 223 14.01 -14.97 -3.18
N GLU A 224 12.79 -14.70 -3.63
CA GLU A 224 12.54 -13.95 -4.87
C GLU A 224 13.08 -12.52 -4.78
N GLU A 225 12.89 -11.86 -3.63
CA GLU A 225 13.36 -10.51 -3.39
C GLU A 225 14.89 -10.42 -3.31
N VAL A 226 15.54 -11.36 -2.62
CA VAL A 226 17.02 -11.45 -2.58
C VAL A 226 17.57 -11.70 -3.98
N ALA A 227 17.03 -12.67 -4.72
CA ALA A 227 17.48 -12.99 -6.08
C ALA A 227 17.37 -11.77 -7.00
N ARG A 228 16.25 -11.04 -6.92
CA ARG A 228 16.01 -9.81 -7.70
C ARG A 228 17.03 -8.71 -7.35
N ARG A 229 17.29 -8.45 -6.07
CA ARG A 229 18.18 -7.37 -5.61
C ARG A 229 19.67 -7.69 -5.76
N ALA A 230 20.04 -8.96 -5.60
CA ALA A 230 21.40 -9.44 -5.84
C ALA A 230 21.66 -9.76 -7.33
N ARG A 231 20.63 -9.66 -8.20
CA ARG A 231 20.69 -9.97 -9.64
C ARG A 231 21.18 -11.40 -9.90
N LEU A 232 20.72 -12.35 -9.10
CA LEU A 232 21.08 -13.75 -9.21
C LEU A 232 20.18 -14.44 -10.24
N ASN A 233 20.81 -15.20 -11.15
CA ASN A 233 20.11 -16.06 -12.09
C ASN A 233 19.95 -17.45 -11.49
N LEU A 234 19.06 -17.59 -10.51
CA LEU A 234 18.80 -18.87 -9.85
C LEU A 234 17.82 -19.71 -10.68
N SER A 235 18.14 -20.99 -10.88
CA SER A 235 17.31 -21.96 -11.59
C SER A 235 16.72 -22.98 -10.62
N GLY A 236 15.79 -23.82 -11.09
CA GLY A 236 15.16 -24.84 -10.24
C GLY A 236 13.99 -24.34 -9.40
N ARG A 237 13.60 -25.19 -8.44
CA ARG A 237 12.46 -24.97 -7.54
C ARG A 237 12.84 -24.00 -6.42
N THR A 238 11.85 -23.54 -5.66
CA THR A 238 12.07 -22.55 -4.60
C THR A 238 13.04 -23.06 -3.52
N GLU A 239 12.98 -24.34 -3.18
CA GLU A 239 13.90 -25.01 -2.25
C GLU A 239 15.36 -25.00 -2.75
N ASP A 240 15.58 -25.26 -4.05
CA ASP A 240 16.90 -25.23 -4.66
C ASP A 240 17.48 -23.81 -4.62
N ARG A 241 16.65 -22.81 -4.94
CA ARG A 241 17.04 -21.40 -4.90
C ARG A 241 17.38 -20.94 -3.49
N ALA A 242 16.65 -21.40 -2.48
CA ALA A 242 16.96 -21.12 -1.08
C ALA A 242 18.32 -21.71 -0.70
N PHE A 243 18.60 -22.96 -1.10
CA PHE A 243 19.88 -23.61 -0.89
C PHE A 243 21.04 -22.85 -1.55
N GLU A 244 20.89 -22.45 -2.80
CA GLU A 244 21.90 -21.68 -3.55
C GLU A 244 22.18 -20.31 -2.92
N ILE A 245 21.16 -19.62 -2.41
CA ILE A 245 21.34 -18.36 -1.67
C ILE A 245 22.14 -18.61 -0.39
N LEU A 246 21.82 -19.64 0.39
CA LEU A 246 22.53 -19.97 1.63
C LEU A 246 23.97 -20.42 1.37
N LEU A 247 24.20 -21.15 0.27
CA LEU A 247 25.53 -21.55 -0.18
C LEU A 247 26.36 -20.32 -0.59
N GLY A 248 25.78 -19.44 -1.41
CA GLY A 248 26.42 -18.20 -1.84
C GLY A 248 26.70 -17.23 -0.70
N ALA A 249 25.86 -17.23 0.34
CA ALA A 249 26.09 -16.44 1.56
C ALA A 249 27.17 -17.03 2.49
N GLY A 250 27.68 -18.23 2.18
CA GLY A 250 28.62 -18.97 3.01
C GLY A 250 28.01 -19.54 4.29
N HIS A 251 26.68 -19.63 4.36
CA HIS A 251 25.96 -20.23 5.49
C HIS A 251 25.84 -21.75 5.36
N PHE A 252 25.57 -22.22 4.14
CA PHE A 252 25.57 -23.65 3.81
C PHE A 252 26.89 -24.08 3.18
N SER A 253 27.23 -25.34 3.38
CA SER A 253 28.29 -26.02 2.64
C SER A 253 27.71 -26.79 1.44
N PRO A 254 28.50 -27.10 0.39
CA PRO A 254 28.03 -27.92 -0.74
C PRO A 254 27.51 -29.31 -0.34
N HIS A 255 27.90 -29.80 0.84
CA HIS A 255 27.53 -31.10 1.39
C HIS A 255 26.64 -30.99 2.63
N GLU A 256 25.95 -29.86 2.78
CA GLU A 256 25.10 -29.59 3.93
C GLU A 256 24.04 -30.68 4.10
N ASN A 257 23.97 -31.26 5.30
CA ASN A 257 23.01 -32.34 5.57
C ASN A 257 21.63 -31.75 5.88
N LEU A 258 20.82 -31.61 4.84
CA LEU A 258 19.44 -31.11 4.95
C LEU A 258 18.55 -31.95 5.88
N ALA A 259 18.90 -33.22 6.17
CA ALA A 259 18.12 -34.06 7.07
C ALA A 259 18.11 -33.53 8.53
N LEU A 260 19.14 -32.78 8.95
CA LEU A 260 19.21 -32.21 10.30
C LEU A 260 18.11 -31.17 10.52
N TYR A 261 17.86 -30.34 9.51
CA TYR A 261 16.80 -29.32 9.52
C TYR A 261 15.40 -29.95 9.44
N ARG A 262 15.25 -31.09 8.77
CA ARG A 262 13.96 -31.83 8.70
C ARG A 262 13.57 -32.43 10.05
N CYS A 263 14.54 -32.86 10.85
CA CYS A 263 14.32 -33.46 12.17
C CYS A 263 14.35 -32.43 13.31
N ASN A 264 14.49 -31.13 13.00
CA ASN A 264 14.65 -30.04 13.96
C ASN A 264 15.78 -30.29 14.98
N TRP A 265 16.82 -31.02 14.57
CA TRP A 265 17.92 -31.41 15.44
C TRP A 265 18.98 -30.30 15.40
N GLN A 266 19.24 -29.68 16.55
CA GLN A 266 20.36 -28.75 16.71
C GLN A 266 21.59 -29.53 17.19
N PRO A 267 22.64 -29.67 16.36
CA PRO A 267 23.89 -30.25 16.82
C PRO A 267 24.52 -29.30 17.85
N ASN A 268 24.57 -29.72 19.11
CA ASN A 268 25.41 -29.05 20.10
C ASN A 268 26.83 -29.57 19.91
N TYR A 269 27.65 -28.90 19.09
CA TYR A 269 29.06 -29.26 18.94
C TYR A 269 29.84 -28.67 20.14
N PRO A 270 30.43 -29.50 21.02
CA PRO A 270 31.33 -28.99 22.04
C PRO A 270 32.55 -28.34 21.38
N SER A 271 32.89 -27.11 21.79
CA SER A 271 34.06 -26.39 21.30
C SER A 271 35.35 -27.02 21.85
N ALA A 272 35.83 -28.09 21.22
CA ALA A 272 37.24 -28.46 21.08
C ALA A 272 37.38 -29.92 20.68
N ILE A 273 37.86 -30.16 19.47
CA ILE A 273 38.80 -31.27 19.23
C ILE A 273 39.97 -30.70 18.42
N HIS A 274 40.78 -29.86 19.07
CA HIS A 274 42.17 -29.70 18.64
C HIS A 274 42.92 -30.95 19.12
N THR A 275 42.88 -32.01 18.34
CA THR A 275 43.88 -33.07 18.48
C THR A 275 44.83 -32.95 17.30
N SER A 276 45.95 -32.28 17.57
CA SER A 276 47.15 -32.32 16.76
C SER A 276 47.48 -33.78 16.45
N ILE A 277 47.50 -34.12 15.16
CA ILE A 277 48.18 -35.33 14.70
C ILE A 277 49.55 -34.84 14.24
N GLN A 278 50.58 -35.19 15.02
CA GLN A 278 51.99 -35.11 14.61
C GLN A 278 52.30 -36.17 13.55
#